data_AF-A0A4U2ZRI1-F1
#
_entry.id   AF-A0A4U2ZRI1-F1
#
_cell.length_a   1.000
_cell.length_b   1.000
_cell.length_c   1.000
_cell.angle_alpha   90.00
_cell.angle_beta   90.00
_cell.angle_gamma   90.00
#
_symmetry.space_group_name_H-M   'P 1'
#
loop_
_entity.id
_entity.type
_entity.pdbx_description
1 polymer ?
#
loop_
_entity_poly.entity_id
_entity_poly.type
_entity_poly.pdbx_seq_one_letter_code
_entity_poly.pdbx_strand_id
1 'polypeptide(L)' 'LILACLEKGIYPNWDAANTTSAKLAEKLGYVFDKAYDTYFVDNR' A
#
# COMPACT_ATOMS: atom_id res chain seq x y z
N LEU A 1 -10.81 -1.06 -7.75
CA LEU A 1 -10.21 -2.11 -6.89
C LEU A 1 -10.74 -2.03 -5.46
N ILE A 2 -10.40 -1.00 -4.68
CA ILE A 2 -10.80 -0.86 -3.26
C ILE A 2 -12.31 -1.07 -3.07
N LEU A 3 -13.16 -0.32 -3.80
CA LEU A 3 -14.62 -0.44 -3.70
C LEU A 3 -15.12 -1.87 -3.99
N ALA A 4 -14.59 -2.50 -5.04
CA ALA A 4 -14.96 -3.88 -5.39
C ALA A 4 -14.50 -4.92 -4.36
N CYS A 5 -13.40 -4.68 -3.63
CA CYS A 5 -13.00 -5.52 -2.50
C CYS A 5 -13.99 -5.37 -1.34
N LEU A 6 -14.35 -4.13 -1.01
CA LEU A 6 -15.30 -3.82 0.07
C LEU A 6 -16.69 -4.42 -0.22
N GLU A 7 -17.19 -4.30 -1.45
CA GLU A 7 -18.44 -4.92 -1.89
C GLU A 7 -18.46 -6.45 -1.70
N LYS A 8 -17.30 -7.09 -1.79
CA LYS A 8 -17.13 -8.54 -1.61
C LYS A 8 -16.76 -8.92 -0.17
N GLY A 9 -16.71 -7.96 0.76
CA GLY A 9 -16.26 -8.20 2.14
C GLY A 9 -14.78 -8.55 2.27
N ILE A 10 -13.97 -8.21 1.26
CA ILE A 10 -12.52 -8.46 1.23
C ILE A 10 -11.80 -7.22 1.76
N TYR A 11 -10.89 -7.41 2.71
CA TYR A 11 -10.05 -6.32 3.21
C TYR A 11 -9.05 -5.87 2.13
N PRO A 12 -9.11 -4.61 1.67
CA PRO A 12 -8.17 -4.11 0.68
C PRO A 12 -6.86 -3.73 1.36
N ASN A 13 -5.92 -4.66 1.51
CA ASN A 13 -4.60 -4.33 2.04
C ASN A 13 -3.83 -3.42 1.07
N TRP A 14 -3.00 -2.51 1.62
CA TRP A 14 -2.09 -1.66 0.87
C TRP A 14 -0.71 -1.69 1.52
N ASP A 15 0.31 -2.04 0.74
CA ASP A 15 1.71 -2.00 1.15
C ASP A 15 2.48 -1.07 0.20
N ALA A 16 3.08 -0.03 0.77
CA ALA A 16 3.61 1.08 0.01
C ALA A 16 5.10 0.87 -0.32
N ALA A 17 5.40 0.58 -1.59
CA ALA A 17 6.78 0.39 -2.06
C ALA A 17 7.68 1.65 -1.97
N ASN A 18 7.09 2.84 -1.78
CA ASN A 18 7.80 4.11 -1.63
C ASN A 18 6.90 5.18 -1.00
N THR A 19 7.50 6.33 -0.65
CA THR A 19 6.82 7.44 0.00
C THR A 19 5.69 8.06 -0.83
N THR A 20 5.79 8.04 -2.16
CA THR A 20 4.71 8.51 -3.05
C THR A 20 3.50 7.60 -2.96
N SER A 21 3.70 6.27 -2.94
CA SER A 21 2.63 5.29 -2.73
C SER A 21 2.01 5.43 -1.34
N ALA A 22 2.82 5.65 -0.30
CA ALA A 22 2.34 5.85 1.07
C ALA A 22 1.39 7.05 1.16
N LYS A 23 1.77 8.20 0.58
CA LYS A 23 0.94 9.41 0.54
C LYS A 23 -0.37 9.21 -0.23
N LEU A 24 -0.36 8.37 -1.26
CA LEU A 24 -1.60 8.00 -1.96
C LEU A 24 -2.51 7.16 -1.05
N ALA A 25 -1.95 6.19 -0.33
CA ALA A 25 -2.70 5.37 0.62
C ALA A 25 -3.33 6.22 1.73
N GLU A 26 -2.59 7.18 2.30
CA GLU A 26 -3.13 8.12 3.30
C GLU A 26 -4.34 8.91 2.76
N LYS A 27 -4.26 9.41 1.52
CA LYS A 27 -5.39 10.09 0.85
C LYS A 27 -6.61 9.19 0.63
N LEU A 28 -6.39 7.88 0.55
CA LEU A 28 -7.45 6.87 0.40
C LEU A 28 -8.00 6.36 1.74
N GLY A 29 -7.48 6.87 2.87
CA GLY A 29 -7.95 6.54 4.21
C GLY A 29 -7.16 5.45 4.94
N TYR A 30 -6.03 4.99 4.39
CA TYR A 30 -5.11 4.10 5.11
C TYR A 30 -4.28 4.89 6.13
N VAL A 31 -3.89 4.22 7.21
CA VAL A 31 -3.03 4.80 8.26
C VAL A 31 -1.64 4.18 8.13
N PHE A 32 -0.62 5.03 8.14
CA PHE A 32 0.76 4.57 8.16
C PHE A 32 1.06 3.84 9.48
N ASP A 33 1.52 2.59 9.38
CA ASP A 33 1.94 1.78 10.52
C ASP A 33 3.42 2.03 10.83
N LYS A 34 4.32 1.56 9.96
CA LYS A 34 5.76 1.75 10.08
C LYS A 34 6.47 1.61 8.75
N ALA A 35 7.65 2.22 8.65
CA ALA A 35 8.60 1.93 7.60
C ALA A 35 9.37 0.64 7.95
N TYR A 36 9.81 -0.08 6.92
CA TYR A 36 10.63 -1.26 7.07
C TYR A 36 11.66 -1.33 5.94
N ASP A 37 12.81 -1.93 6.23
CA ASP A 37 13.88 -2.10 5.25
C ASP A 37 13.45 -3.09 4.17
N THR A 38 13.76 -2.75 2.92
CA THR A 38 13.52 -3.60 1.75
C THR A 38 14.77 -3.68 0.89
N TYR A 39 14.91 -4.80 0.18
CA TYR A 39 15.99 -5.03 -0.76
C TYR A 39 15.41 -5.26 -2.14
N PHE A 40 16.10 -4.76 -3.16
CA PHE A 40 15.81 -5.09 -4.55
C PHE A 40 17.07 -5.66 -5.20
N VAL A 41 16.87 -6.55 -6.17
CA VAL A 41 17.96 -7.10 -6.97
C VAL A 41 18.07 -6.26 -8.25
N ASP A 42 19.24 -5.67 -8.49
CA ASP A 42 19.56 -5.03 -9.77
C ASP A 42 20.46 -5.96 -10.59
N ASN A 43 19.98 -6.37 -11.76
CA ASN A 43 20.69 -7.28 -12.67
C ASN A 43 21.31 -6.53 -13.86
N ARG A 44 21.47 -5.21 -13.76
CA ARG A 44 22.08 -4.37 -14.79
C ARG A 44 23.60 -4.30 -14.68
#